data_AF-A0A258ZJN2-F1
#
_entry.id   AF-A0A258ZJN2-F1
#
_cell.length_a   1.000
_cell.length_b   1.000
_cell.length_c   1.000
_cell.angle_alpha   90.00
_cell.angle_beta   90.00
_cell.angle_gamma   90.00
#
_symmetry.space_group_name_H-M   'P 1'
#
loop_
_entity.id
_entity.type
_entity.pdbx_description
1 polymer ?
#
loop_
_entity_poly.entity_id
_entity_poly.type
_entity_poly.pdbx_seq_one_letter_code
_entity_poly.pdbx_strand_id
1 'polypeptide(L)'
;MKTLYTPAPWVFEESTRTIRSKPGNYWVASIDSWEGAINHEANACLIATAPELLNALTTAEDFMSGFEGDAAQEGMDKKLAQIRTVIAKARGQS
;
A
#
# COMPACT_ATOMS: atom_id res chain seq x y z
N MET A 1 5.59 9.91 21.11
CA MET A 1 4.54 9.67 20.10
C MET A 1 5.18 8.83 19.00
N LYS A 2 4.74 7.59 18.80
CA LYS A 2 5.34 6.69 17.81
C LYS A 2 4.78 7.09 16.44
N THR A 3 5.63 7.54 15.52
CA THR A 3 5.23 7.89 14.16
C THR A 3 4.76 6.61 13.47
N LEU A 4 3.44 6.51 13.23
CA LEU A 4 2.79 5.42 12.48
C LEU A 4 2.86 5.63 10.96
N TYR A 5 3.45 6.74 10.53
CA TYR A 5 3.47 7.19 9.14
C TYR A 5 4.91 7.50 8.75
N THR A 6 5.31 7.05 7.57
CA THR A 6 6.58 7.44 6.99
C THR A 6 6.41 8.89 6.46
N PRO A 7 7.25 9.88 6.82
CA PRO A 7 7.04 11.28 6.44
C PRO A 7 7.54 11.59 5.01
N ALA A 8 6.64 12.10 4.15
CA ALA A 8 6.94 12.63 2.82
C ALA A 8 7.77 13.95 2.90
N PRO A 9 8.47 14.37 1.82
CA PRO A 9 8.53 13.82 0.46
C PRO A 9 9.45 12.60 0.28
N TRP A 10 9.10 11.75 -0.70
CA TRP A 10 9.82 10.55 -1.10
C TRP A 10 10.77 10.82 -2.25
N VAL A 11 11.99 10.28 -2.19
CA VAL A 11 13.00 10.44 -3.24
C VAL A 11 13.66 9.11 -3.52
N PHE A 12 13.83 8.78 -4.80
CA PHE A 12 14.69 7.69 -5.24
C PHE A 12 16.15 8.16 -5.26
N GLU A 13 17.03 7.45 -4.55
CA GLU A 13 18.48 7.70 -4.62
C GLU A 13 19.14 6.63 -5.49
N GLU A 14 19.71 7.08 -6.61
CA GLU A 14 20.29 6.22 -7.64
C GLU A 14 21.58 5.51 -7.18
N SER A 15 22.44 6.19 -6.43
CA SER A 15 23.72 5.65 -5.96
C SER A 15 23.57 4.40 -5.09
N THR A 16 22.45 4.29 -4.35
CA THR A 16 22.16 3.16 -3.48
C THR A 16 20.95 2.34 -3.94
N ARG A 17 20.27 2.78 -5.02
CA ARG A 17 19.05 2.16 -5.56
C ARG A 17 17.96 1.97 -4.51
N THR A 18 17.67 3.04 -3.75
CA THR A 18 16.72 2.99 -2.62
C THR A 18 15.74 4.15 -2.61
N ILE A 19 14.56 3.93 -2.03
CA ILE A 19 13.58 4.97 -1.74
C ILE A 19 13.74 5.48 -0.31
N ARG A 20 13.75 6.80 -0.15
CA ARG A 20 13.98 7.48 1.14
C ARG A 20 12.95 8.55 1.42
N SER A 21 12.67 8.76 2.70
CA SER A 21 12.01 9.96 3.22
C SER A 21 13.06 11.04 3.51
N LYS A 22 12.90 12.25 2.95
CA LYS A 22 13.59 13.46 3.46
C LYS A 22 12.60 14.30 4.27
N PRO A 23 12.99 14.90 5.41
CA PRO A 23 14.35 15.03 5.96
C PRO A 23 14.75 13.90 6.96
N GLY A 24 13.87 12.94 7.22
CA GLY A 24 14.06 11.94 8.28
C GLY A 24 15.07 10.82 7.97
N ASN A 25 15.49 10.69 6.71
CA ASN A 25 16.43 9.67 6.23
C ASN A 25 15.98 8.23 6.56
N TYR A 26 14.67 7.98 6.49
CA TYR A 26 14.10 6.64 6.70
C TYR A 26 14.21 5.82 5.41
N TRP A 27 14.73 4.59 5.53
CA TRP A 27 14.80 3.61 4.45
C TRP A 27 13.46 2.88 4.34
N VAL A 28 12.87 2.93 3.15
CA VAL A 28 11.54 2.32 2.92
C VAL A 28 11.66 0.98 2.21
N ALA A 29 12.48 0.93 1.15
CA ALA A 29 12.76 -0.28 0.39
C ALA A 29 14.05 -0.15 -0.42
N SER A 30 14.71 -1.28 -0.65
CA SER A 30 15.72 -1.44 -1.71
C SER A 30 15.02 -1.95 -2.96
N ILE A 31 15.29 -1.33 -4.12
CA ILE A 31 14.75 -1.78 -5.39
C ILE A 31 15.89 -2.38 -6.20
N ASP A 32 15.90 -3.71 -6.36
CA ASP A 32 16.73 -4.40 -7.36
C ASP A 32 16.09 -4.25 -8.75
N SER A 33 15.91 -3.01 -9.21
CA SER A 33 15.37 -2.74 -10.54
C SER A 33 16.49 -2.64 -11.55
N TRP A 34 16.61 -3.62 -12.45
CA TRP A 34 17.49 -3.53 -13.63
C TRP A 34 17.37 -2.16 -14.33
N GLU A 35 18.47 -1.67 -14.91
CA GLU A 35 18.48 -0.45 -15.74
C GLU A 35 17.40 -0.57 -16.83
N GLY A 36 16.35 0.27 -16.75
CA GLY A 36 15.20 0.22 -17.66
C GLY A 36 13.85 -0.08 -17.00
N ALA A 37 13.80 -0.35 -15.70
CA ALA A 37 12.53 -0.48 -14.99
C ALA A 37 11.74 0.85 -14.99
N ILE A 38 10.47 0.75 -15.36
CA ILE A 38 9.57 1.87 -15.63
C ILE A 38 9.31 2.68 -14.35
N ASN A 39 9.60 3.98 -14.44
CA ASN A 39 9.22 5.08 -13.52
C ASN A 39 9.44 4.81 -12.01
N HIS A 40 10.69 4.96 -11.56
CA HIS A 40 11.08 4.83 -10.14
C HIS A 40 10.33 5.78 -9.20
N GLU A 41 9.94 6.97 -9.64
CA GLU A 41 9.20 7.95 -8.83
C GLU A 41 7.77 7.48 -8.55
N ALA A 42 7.09 6.95 -9.57
CA ALA A 42 5.76 6.34 -9.40
C ALA A 42 5.80 5.14 -8.42
N ASN A 43 6.82 4.28 -8.54
CA ASN A 43 7.00 3.14 -7.63
C ASN A 43 7.32 3.60 -6.20
N ALA A 44 8.09 4.68 -6.04
CA ALA A 44 8.37 5.29 -4.74
C ALA A 44 7.11 5.82 -4.06
N CYS A 45 6.29 6.58 -4.80
CA CYS A 45 4.99 7.05 -4.31
C CYS A 45 4.06 5.89 -3.94
N LEU A 46 4.04 4.82 -4.73
CA LEU A 46 3.17 3.67 -4.47
C LEU A 46 3.61 2.87 -3.23
N ILE A 47 4.91 2.64 -3.07
CA ILE A 47 5.47 1.98 -1.88
C ILE A 47 5.22 2.83 -0.62
N ALA A 48 5.39 4.15 -0.73
CA ALA A 48 5.21 5.05 0.39
C ALA A 48 3.76 5.22 0.83
N THR A 49 2.80 5.12 -0.09
CA THR A 49 1.36 5.21 0.20
C THR A 49 0.75 3.85 0.57
N ALA A 50 1.51 2.76 0.45
CA ALA A 50 1.04 1.40 0.73
C ALA A 50 0.46 1.24 2.15
N PRO A 51 1.02 1.84 3.22
CA PRO A 51 0.42 1.76 4.56
C PRO A 51 -0.96 2.43 4.64
N GLU A 52 -1.12 3.63 4.09
CA GLU A 52 -2.39 4.37 4.09
C GLU A 52 -3.43 3.66 3.21
N LEU A 53 -3.01 3.14 2.06
CA LEU A 53 -3.86 2.33 1.18
C LEU A 53 -4.33 1.05 1.88
N LEU A 54 -3.44 0.33 2.56
CA LEU A 54 -3.79 -0.86 3.33
C LEU A 54 -4.76 -0.52 4.47
N ASN A 55 -4.52 0.60 5.17
CA ASN A 55 -5.40 1.04 6.25
C ASN A 55 -6.80 1.40 5.73
N ALA A 56 -6.88 2.16 4.63
CA ALA A 56 -8.15 2.51 4.00
C ALA A 56 -8.93 1.28 3.52
N LEU A 57 -8.23 0.30 2.92
CA LEU A 57 -8.84 -0.97 2.52
C LEU A 57 -9.32 -1.79 3.72
N THR A 58 -8.57 -1.81 4.83
CA THR A 58 -8.98 -2.49 6.06
C THR A 58 -10.24 -1.83 6.64
N THR A 59 -10.29 -0.50 6.73
CA THR A 59 -11.49 0.23 7.17
C THR A 59 -12.69 -0.03 6.25
N ALA A 60 -12.48 -0.10 4.94
CA ALA A 60 -13.53 -0.44 3.98
C ALA A 60 -14.04 -1.87 4.20
N GLU A 61 -13.14 -2.84 4.42
CA GLU A 61 -13.53 -4.22 4.74
C GLU A 61 -14.35 -4.28 6.02
N ASP A 62 -13.90 -3.63 7.10
CA ASP A 62 -14.61 -3.59 8.39
C ASP A 62 -16.04 -3.08 8.21
N PHE A 63 -16.21 -1.95 7.51
CA PHE A 63 -17.53 -1.39 7.24
C PHE A 63 -18.39 -2.29 6.35
N MET A 64 -17.81 -2.78 5.25
CA MET A 64 -18.55 -3.56 4.25
C MET A 64 -18.95 -4.95 4.76
N SER A 65 -18.18 -5.52 5.69
CA SER A 65 -18.47 -6.83 6.29
C SER A 65 -19.82 -6.86 7.01
N GLY A 66 -20.29 -5.70 7.51
CA GLY A 66 -21.62 -5.56 8.09
C GLY A 66 -22.78 -5.77 7.12
N PHE A 67 -22.51 -5.83 5.82
CA PHE A 67 -23.49 -6.06 4.75
C PHE A 67 -23.26 -7.40 4.02
N GLU A 68 -22.35 -8.25 4.51
CA GLU A 68 -22.09 -9.56 3.90
C GLU A 68 -23.32 -10.46 4.00
N GLY A 69 -23.74 -11.05 2.88
CA GLY A 69 -24.96 -11.85 2.78
C GLY A 69 -26.28 -11.05 2.87
N ASP A 70 -26.24 -9.71 2.88
CA ASP A 70 -27.45 -8.88 2.81
C ASP A 70 -28.05 -8.92 1.40
N ALA A 71 -29.24 -9.52 1.27
CA ALA A 71 -29.95 -9.65 0.01
C ALA A 71 -30.36 -8.30 -0.62
N ALA A 72 -30.40 -7.21 0.15
CA ALA A 72 -30.65 -5.86 -0.37
C ALA A 72 -29.40 -5.21 -0.99
N GLN A 73 -28.21 -5.75 -0.75
CA GLN A 73 -26.93 -5.21 -1.21
C GLN A 73 -26.29 -6.10 -2.27
N GLU A 74 -26.79 -5.98 -3.51
CA GLU A 74 -26.33 -6.81 -4.63
C GLU A 74 -24.83 -6.65 -4.90
N GLY A 75 -24.12 -7.78 -4.92
CA GLY A 75 -22.69 -7.84 -5.24
C GLY A 75 -21.75 -7.47 -4.09
N MET A 76 -22.25 -7.26 -2.87
CA MET A 76 -21.44 -6.98 -1.68
C MET A 76 -20.38 -8.07 -1.44
N ASP A 77 -20.79 -9.35 -1.46
CA ASP A 77 -19.89 -10.48 -1.22
C ASP A 77 -18.72 -10.52 -2.22
N LYS A 78 -18.99 -10.19 -3.49
CA LYS A 78 -17.96 -10.13 -4.53
C LYS A 78 -16.98 -8.99 -4.27
N LYS A 79 -17.45 -7.83 -3.81
CA LYS A 79 -16.59 -6.69 -3.47
C LYS A 79 -15.75 -6.98 -2.23
N LEU A 80 -16.34 -7.60 -1.21
CA LEU A 80 -15.64 -8.04 0.00
C LEU A 80 -14.55 -9.07 -0.33
N ALA A 81 -14.86 -10.07 -1.16
CA ALA A 81 -13.87 -11.05 -1.61
C ALA A 81 -12.70 -10.38 -2.36
N GLN A 82 -12.98 -9.36 -3.18
CA GLN A 82 -11.94 -8.57 -3.85
C GLN A 82 -11.08 -7.80 -2.85
N ILE A 83 -11.69 -7.08 -1.89
CA ILE A 83 -10.96 -6.32 -0.86
C ILE A 83 -10.08 -7.26 -0.03
N ARG A 84 -10.62 -8.38 0.47
CA ARG A 84 -9.87 -9.38 1.24
C ARG A 84 -8.70 -9.95 0.44
N THR A 85 -8.88 -10.21 -0.85
CA THR A 85 -7.80 -10.67 -1.74
C THR A 85 -6.69 -9.62 -1.86
N VAL A 86 -7.03 -8.35 -2.03
CA VAL A 86 -6.04 -7.26 -2.15
C VAL A 86 -5.32 -7.02 -0.82
N ILE A 87 -6.02 -7.09 0.31
CA ILE A 87 -5.42 -7.01 1.66
C ILE A 87 -4.44 -8.17 1.89
N ALA A 88 -4.83 -9.40 1.55
CA ALA A 88 -3.95 -10.57 1.67
C ALA A 88 -2.66 -10.37 0.84
N LYS A 89 -2.80 -9.95 -0.42
CA LYS A 89 -1.65 -9.61 -1.28
C LYS A 89 -0.77 -8.52 -0.69
N ALA A 90 -1.35 -7.43 -0.18
CA ALA A 90 -0.62 -6.33 0.44
C ALA A 90 0.13 -6.76 1.72
N ARG A 91 -0.37 -7.78 2.42
CA ARG A 91 0.28 -8.39 3.60
C ARG A 91 1.28 -9.51 3.23
N GLY A 92 1.43 -9.84 1.96
CA GLY A 92 2.27 -10.95 1.50
C GLY A 92 1.69 -12.34 1.81
N GLN A 93 0.38 -12.44 2.01
CA GLN A 93 -0.33 -13.68 2.29
C GLN A 93 -0.92 -14.19 0.97
N SER A 94 -0.55 -15.42 0.58
CA SER A 94 -1.02 -16.11 -0.63
C SER A 94 -2.06 -17.16 -0.27
#